data_AF-A0AAU7UIM5-F1
#
_entry.id   AF-A0AAU7UIM5-F1
#
_cell.length_a   1.000
_cell.length_b   1.000
_cell.length_c   1.000
_cell.angle_alpha   90.00
_cell.angle_beta   90.00
_cell.angle_gamma   90.00
#
_symmetry.space_group_name_H-M   'P 1'
#
loop_
_entity.id
_entity.type
_entity.pdbx_description
1 polymer ?
#
loop_
_entity_poly.entity_id
_entity_poly.type
_entity_poly.pdbx_seq_one_letter_code
_entity_poly.pdbx_strand_id
1 'polypeptide(L)'
;MTLLTARDIREIAADIGLRPTKQKGQNFVIDPNTVRSIVASAKLADHSSVVEIGPGLGSLTLGLLEAGHHVTAVEIDDVLAARLPATVEKYGQTAAAADETANFELINADALKVTELPTAPDALVANLPYNVAVPVLLHFLEVFPSLTSVLVMVQLEVAERLAAGPGSRTYGVPSVKAQWYGDVTLAGRIGKNVFWPAPNIDSGLVHIDVTRTHRDPDQRRRLFSVVDAAFAQRRKTLRAALATWAGGPQRAEELLRAAGIDPKTRGEALGVDDFERLAAAGAASERGATSMNAAAGATSGNTLTPDDEDTPENPQESAQS
;
A
#
# COMPACT_ATOMS: atom_id res chain seq x y z
N MET A 1 -28.06 -10.37 -12.12
CA MET A 1 -26.77 -11.09 -12.26
C MET A 1 -26.84 -12.53 -11.74
N THR A 2 -25.99 -13.43 -12.26
CA THR A 2 -25.82 -14.82 -11.75
C THR A 2 -24.37 -15.02 -11.30
N LEU A 3 -24.16 -15.42 -10.05
CA LEU A 3 -22.81 -15.67 -9.52
C LEU A 3 -22.26 -17.03 -9.96
N LEU A 4 -20.93 -17.10 -10.11
CA LEU A 4 -20.24 -18.29 -10.57
C LEU A 4 -20.25 -19.40 -9.51
N THR A 5 -20.59 -20.60 -9.95
CA THR A 5 -20.44 -21.83 -9.17
C THR A 5 -19.10 -22.50 -9.47
N ALA A 6 -18.76 -23.52 -8.67
CA ALA A 6 -17.62 -24.38 -8.93
C ALA A 6 -17.65 -25.07 -10.31
N ARG A 7 -18.84 -25.27 -10.90
CA ARG A 7 -18.98 -25.81 -12.25
C ARG A 7 -18.57 -24.75 -13.28
N ASP A 8 -19.16 -23.57 -13.19
CA ASP A 8 -18.90 -22.46 -14.12
C ASP A 8 -17.41 -22.10 -14.15
N ILE A 9 -16.78 -22.02 -12.98
CA ILE A 9 -15.34 -21.74 -12.86
C ILE A 9 -14.48 -22.78 -13.60
N ARG A 10 -14.81 -24.07 -13.49
CA ARG A 10 -14.06 -25.13 -14.18
C ARG A 10 -14.32 -25.12 -15.69
N GLU A 11 -15.55 -24.86 -16.11
CA GLU A 11 -15.89 -24.73 -17.53
C GLU A 11 -15.15 -23.54 -18.16
N ILE A 12 -15.24 -22.36 -17.56
CA ILE A 12 -14.53 -21.16 -18.04
C ILE A 12 -13.03 -21.41 -18.09
N ALA A 13 -12.43 -21.99 -17.04
CA ALA A 13 -11.01 -22.29 -17.01
C ALA A 13 -10.59 -23.29 -18.11
N ALA A 14 -11.42 -24.31 -18.39
CA ALA A 14 -11.16 -25.25 -19.46
C ALA A 14 -11.21 -24.59 -20.84
N ASP A 15 -12.19 -23.70 -21.08
CA ASP A 15 -12.37 -23.00 -22.36
C ASP A 15 -11.15 -22.17 -22.74
N ILE A 16 -10.47 -21.56 -21.77
CA ILE A 16 -9.27 -20.75 -21.99
C ILE A 16 -7.97 -21.54 -21.79
N GLY A 17 -8.05 -22.85 -21.58
CA GLY A 17 -6.88 -23.70 -21.33
C GLY A 17 -6.11 -23.35 -20.05
N LEU A 18 -6.76 -22.68 -19.09
CA LEU A 18 -6.15 -22.24 -17.84
C LEU A 18 -5.76 -23.44 -16.98
N ARG A 19 -4.47 -23.50 -16.64
CA ARG A 19 -3.94 -24.43 -15.65
C ARG A 19 -3.49 -23.60 -14.45
N PRO A 20 -4.28 -23.55 -13.35
CA PRO A 20 -3.92 -22.77 -12.19
C PRO A 20 -2.54 -23.20 -11.67
N THR A 21 -1.63 -22.24 -11.51
CA THR A 21 -0.28 -22.52 -11.01
C THR A 21 -0.11 -22.01 -9.59
N LYS A 22 0.57 -22.80 -8.76
CA LYS A 22 0.94 -22.37 -7.40
C LYS A 22 1.84 -21.13 -7.42
N GLN A 23 2.67 -20.97 -8.46
CA GLN A 23 3.60 -19.84 -8.61
C GLN A 23 2.88 -18.50 -8.78
N LYS A 24 1.73 -18.48 -9.50
CA LYS A 24 0.92 -17.26 -9.69
C LYS A 24 -0.06 -17.02 -8.55
N GLY A 25 -0.14 -17.90 -7.54
CA GLY A 25 -1.03 -17.74 -6.39
C GLY A 25 -2.53 -17.76 -6.74
N GLN A 26 -2.90 -18.32 -7.89
CA GLN A 26 -4.28 -18.31 -8.40
C GLN A 26 -5.16 -19.28 -7.60
N ASN A 27 -6.10 -18.73 -6.82
CA ASN A 27 -7.15 -19.47 -6.11
C ASN A 27 -8.48 -18.73 -6.34
N PHE A 28 -9.40 -19.33 -7.11
CA PHE A 28 -10.65 -18.71 -7.50
C PHE A 28 -11.77 -19.06 -6.52
N VAL A 29 -12.56 -18.08 -6.08
CA VAL A 29 -13.72 -18.32 -5.21
C VAL A 29 -14.81 -19.04 -6.02
N ILE A 30 -15.29 -20.18 -5.52
CA ILE A 30 -16.24 -21.06 -6.22
C ILE A 30 -17.63 -21.14 -5.58
N ASP A 31 -17.84 -20.41 -4.48
CA ASP A 31 -19.08 -20.43 -3.71
C ASP A 31 -19.79 -19.05 -3.73
N PRO A 32 -20.98 -18.95 -4.35
CA PRO A 32 -21.76 -17.71 -4.42
C PRO A 32 -22.07 -17.08 -3.06
N ASN A 33 -22.35 -17.88 -2.02
CA ASN A 33 -22.67 -17.35 -0.70
C ASN A 33 -21.45 -16.70 -0.05
N THR A 34 -20.27 -17.29 -0.25
CA THR A 34 -18.99 -16.71 0.16
C THR A 34 -18.75 -15.38 -0.54
N VAL A 35 -19.00 -15.29 -1.85
CA VAL A 35 -18.88 -14.02 -2.60
C VAL A 35 -19.77 -12.95 -1.98
N ARG A 36 -21.06 -13.23 -1.76
CA ARG A 36 -21.98 -12.26 -1.13
C ARG A 36 -21.56 -11.87 0.28
N SER A 37 -21.05 -12.81 1.07
CA SER A 37 -20.52 -12.55 2.40
C SER A 37 -19.30 -11.62 2.37
N ILE A 38 -18.40 -11.80 1.40
CA ILE A 38 -17.26 -10.90 1.18
C ILE A 38 -17.74 -9.50 0.82
N VAL A 39 -18.64 -9.36 -0.16
CA VAL A 39 -19.18 -8.06 -0.59
C VAL A 39 -19.89 -7.35 0.57
N ALA A 40 -20.72 -8.06 1.34
CA ALA A 40 -21.38 -7.50 2.52
C ALA A 40 -20.37 -7.06 3.59
N SER A 41 -19.26 -7.79 3.76
CA SER A 41 -18.20 -7.45 4.71
C SER A 41 -17.42 -6.19 4.32
N ALA A 42 -17.48 -5.78 3.05
CA ALA A 42 -16.80 -4.57 2.57
C ALA A 42 -17.50 -3.28 3.04
N LYS A 43 -18.76 -3.38 3.49
CA LYS A 43 -19.56 -2.27 4.04
C LYS A 43 -19.54 -1.04 3.14
N LEU A 44 -19.70 -1.27 1.83
CA LEU A 44 -19.67 -0.21 0.82
C LEU A 44 -20.95 0.62 0.89
N ALA A 45 -20.84 1.89 0.49
CA ALA A 45 -22.01 2.72 0.26
C ALA A 45 -22.71 2.30 -1.05
N ASP A 46 -23.99 2.65 -1.18
CA ASP A 46 -24.73 2.37 -2.40
C ASP A 46 -24.02 3.00 -3.61
N HIS A 47 -23.88 2.25 -4.70
CA HIS A 47 -23.27 2.69 -5.95
C HIS A 47 -21.82 3.19 -5.86
N SER A 48 -21.03 2.76 -4.86
CA SER A 48 -19.60 3.08 -4.79
C SER A 48 -18.82 2.70 -6.05
N SER A 49 -17.77 3.48 -6.35
CA SER A 49 -16.72 3.13 -7.30
C SER A 49 -15.69 2.22 -6.61
N VAL A 50 -15.58 0.97 -7.08
CA VAL A 50 -14.77 -0.08 -6.47
C VAL A 50 -13.65 -0.47 -7.42
N VAL A 51 -12.41 -0.42 -6.94
CA VAL A 51 -11.32 -1.10 -7.62
C VAL A 51 -11.16 -2.52 -7.10
N GLU A 52 -11.17 -3.48 -8.01
CA GLU A 52 -10.88 -4.89 -7.73
C GLU A 52 -9.51 -5.25 -8.30
N ILE A 53 -8.65 -5.88 -7.49
CA ILE A 53 -7.32 -6.31 -7.93
C ILE A 53 -7.27 -7.83 -7.98
N GLY A 54 -6.84 -8.37 -9.13
CA GLY A 54 -6.81 -9.81 -9.38
C GLY A 54 -8.22 -10.42 -9.44
N PRO A 55 -9.11 -9.91 -10.32
CA PRO A 55 -10.48 -10.43 -10.45
C PRO A 55 -10.51 -11.91 -10.87
N GLY A 56 -9.44 -12.39 -11.51
CA GLY A 56 -9.33 -13.75 -11.99
C GLY A 56 -10.44 -14.09 -12.99
N LEU A 57 -11.26 -15.07 -12.64
CA LEU A 57 -12.39 -15.49 -13.47
C LEU A 57 -13.67 -14.66 -13.25
N GLY A 58 -13.66 -13.71 -12.31
CA GLY A 58 -14.74 -12.74 -12.14
C GLY A 58 -15.77 -13.06 -11.06
N SER A 59 -15.50 -14.01 -10.16
CA SER A 59 -16.46 -14.37 -9.09
C SER A 59 -16.82 -13.18 -8.20
N LEU A 60 -15.79 -12.43 -7.76
CA LEU A 60 -15.98 -11.28 -6.89
C LEU A 60 -16.40 -10.04 -7.68
N THR A 61 -15.89 -9.85 -8.90
CA THR A 61 -16.40 -8.87 -9.87
C THR A 61 -17.91 -8.94 -10.03
N LEU A 62 -18.45 -10.13 -10.32
CA LEU A 62 -19.89 -10.36 -10.47
C LEU A 62 -20.65 -10.12 -9.16
N GLY A 63 -20.05 -10.40 -8.01
CA GLY A 63 -20.66 -10.10 -6.70
C GLY A 63 -20.77 -8.60 -6.42
N LEU A 64 -19.73 -7.83 -6.76
CA LEU A 64 -19.71 -6.38 -6.60
C LEU A 64 -20.70 -5.70 -7.55
N LEU A 65 -20.75 -6.18 -8.80
CA LEU A 65 -21.74 -5.72 -9.77
C LEU A 65 -23.17 -6.14 -9.38
N GLU A 66 -23.38 -7.36 -8.83
CA GLU A 66 -24.69 -7.82 -8.32
C GLU A 66 -25.20 -6.90 -7.19
N ALA A 67 -24.29 -6.34 -6.40
CA ALA A 67 -24.59 -5.36 -5.35
C ALA A 67 -24.80 -3.92 -5.86
N GLY A 68 -24.68 -3.68 -7.17
CA GLY A 68 -24.97 -2.38 -7.78
C GLY A 68 -23.82 -1.36 -7.77
N HIS A 69 -22.58 -1.82 -7.55
CA HIS A 69 -21.38 -0.97 -7.57
C HIS A 69 -20.80 -0.81 -8.98
N HIS A 70 -20.03 0.25 -9.19
CA HIS A 70 -19.16 0.39 -10.37
C HIS A 70 -17.83 -0.29 -10.08
N VAL A 71 -17.35 -1.16 -10.99
CA VAL A 71 -16.16 -1.98 -10.78
C VAL A 71 -15.12 -1.70 -11.84
N THR A 72 -13.96 -1.18 -11.43
CA THR A 72 -12.75 -1.16 -12.24
C THR A 72 -11.86 -2.33 -11.80
N ALA A 73 -11.69 -3.34 -12.64
CA ALA A 73 -10.87 -4.50 -12.34
C ALA A 73 -9.45 -4.34 -12.91
N VAL A 74 -8.44 -4.70 -12.12
CA VAL A 74 -7.02 -4.70 -12.50
C VAL A 74 -6.50 -6.13 -12.51
N GLU A 75 -6.17 -6.66 -13.69
CA GLU A 75 -5.67 -8.02 -13.88
C GLU A 75 -4.33 -7.99 -14.60
N ILE A 76 -3.37 -8.80 -14.14
CA ILE A 76 -2.01 -8.88 -14.71
C ILE A 76 -1.86 -10.05 -15.70
N ASP A 77 -2.70 -11.09 -15.58
CA ASP A 77 -2.65 -12.24 -16.47
C ASP A 77 -3.46 -11.98 -17.74
N ASP A 78 -2.77 -11.81 -18.87
CA ASP A 78 -3.38 -11.51 -20.18
C ASP A 78 -4.53 -12.44 -20.55
N VAL A 79 -4.46 -13.73 -20.19
CA VAL A 79 -5.48 -14.73 -20.55
C VAL A 79 -6.74 -14.51 -19.71
N LEU A 80 -6.58 -14.23 -18.41
CA LEU A 80 -7.70 -13.93 -17.51
C LEU A 80 -8.33 -12.58 -17.86
N ALA A 81 -7.50 -11.56 -18.10
CA ALA A 81 -7.94 -10.24 -18.53
C ALA A 81 -8.76 -10.34 -19.83
N ALA A 82 -8.26 -11.06 -20.85
CA ALA A 82 -9.00 -11.24 -22.09
C ALA A 82 -10.34 -11.99 -21.91
N ARG A 83 -10.44 -12.90 -20.93
CA ARG A 83 -11.65 -13.70 -20.70
C ARG A 83 -12.72 -12.96 -19.90
N LEU A 84 -12.32 -12.09 -18.98
CA LEU A 84 -13.19 -11.49 -17.98
C LEU A 84 -14.38 -10.71 -18.56
N PRO A 85 -14.24 -9.87 -19.60
CA PRO A 85 -15.37 -9.13 -20.18
C PRO A 85 -16.48 -10.06 -20.68
N ALA A 86 -16.13 -11.14 -21.37
CA ALA A 86 -17.10 -12.14 -21.83
C ALA A 86 -17.72 -12.93 -20.67
N THR A 87 -17.06 -13.01 -19.50
CA THR A 87 -17.67 -13.59 -18.29
C THR A 87 -18.69 -12.62 -17.74
N VAL A 88 -18.32 -11.35 -17.55
CA VAL A 88 -19.23 -10.30 -17.07
C VAL A 88 -20.44 -10.17 -17.98
N GLU A 89 -20.26 -10.20 -19.30
CA GLU A 89 -21.37 -10.16 -20.25
C GLU A 89 -22.31 -11.38 -20.09
N LYS A 90 -21.77 -12.60 -20.10
CA LYS A 90 -22.57 -13.83 -20.01
C LYS A 90 -23.36 -13.95 -18.70
N TYR A 91 -22.75 -13.57 -17.58
CA TYR A 91 -23.32 -13.80 -16.25
C TYR A 91 -23.95 -12.54 -15.63
N GLY A 92 -23.65 -11.36 -16.18
CA GLY A 92 -24.23 -10.07 -15.81
C GLY A 92 -25.61 -9.85 -16.43
N GLN A 93 -25.91 -10.43 -17.60
CA GLN A 93 -27.22 -10.33 -18.24
C GLN A 93 -28.32 -11.02 -17.41
N THR A 94 -29.12 -10.24 -16.70
CA THR A 94 -30.49 -10.65 -16.31
C THR A 94 -31.52 -9.82 -17.07
N ALA A 95 -32.68 -10.41 -17.36
CA ALA A 95 -33.73 -9.89 -18.27
C ALA A 95 -34.36 -8.53 -17.89
N ALA A 96 -33.80 -7.81 -16.91
CA ALA A 96 -34.36 -6.57 -16.35
C ALA A 96 -33.45 -5.33 -16.46
N ALA A 97 -32.22 -5.42 -16.97
CA ALA A 97 -31.35 -4.22 -17.04
C ALA A 97 -30.42 -4.25 -18.26
N ALA A 98 -30.73 -3.40 -19.25
CA ALA A 98 -29.88 -3.16 -20.41
C ALA A 98 -28.66 -2.27 -20.11
N ASP A 99 -28.54 -1.73 -18.89
CA ASP A 99 -27.50 -0.75 -18.49
C ASP A 99 -26.43 -1.31 -17.52
N GLU A 100 -26.57 -2.54 -17.00
CA GLU A 100 -25.65 -3.05 -15.95
C GLU A 100 -24.22 -3.34 -16.46
N THR A 101 -24.02 -3.61 -17.76
CA THR A 101 -22.69 -3.70 -18.37
C THR A 101 -21.94 -2.37 -18.44
N ALA A 102 -22.61 -1.22 -18.24
CA ALA A 102 -21.95 0.08 -18.19
C ALA A 102 -21.13 0.30 -16.91
N ASN A 103 -21.29 -0.58 -15.91
CA ASN A 103 -20.67 -0.43 -14.59
C ASN A 103 -19.38 -1.25 -14.43
N PHE A 104 -18.81 -1.77 -15.52
CA PHE A 104 -17.60 -2.58 -15.51
C PHE A 104 -16.52 -2.03 -16.43
N GLU A 105 -15.32 -1.88 -15.89
CA GLU A 105 -14.10 -1.52 -16.62
C GLU A 105 -12.97 -2.50 -16.30
N LEU A 106 -12.10 -2.76 -17.28
CA LEU A 106 -10.95 -3.64 -17.13
C LEU A 106 -9.66 -2.92 -17.51
N ILE A 107 -8.66 -3.04 -16.64
CA ILE A 107 -7.29 -2.62 -16.87
C ILE A 107 -6.41 -3.87 -16.84
N ASN A 108 -5.83 -4.21 -17.99
CA ASN A 108 -4.80 -5.25 -18.07
C ASN A 108 -3.44 -4.64 -17.71
N ALA A 109 -3.05 -4.73 -16.44
CA ALA A 109 -1.82 -4.16 -15.92
C ALA A 109 -1.33 -4.88 -14.66
N ASP A 110 -0.02 -4.73 -14.40
CA ASP A 110 0.54 -5.01 -13.08
C ASP A 110 0.05 -3.95 -12.08
N ALA A 111 -0.69 -4.39 -11.07
CA ALA A 111 -1.25 -3.53 -10.03
C ALA A 111 -0.20 -2.63 -9.35
N LEU A 112 1.06 -3.07 -9.22
CA LEU A 112 2.14 -2.27 -8.64
C LEU A 112 2.61 -1.12 -9.54
N LYS A 113 2.17 -1.08 -10.80
CA LYS A 113 2.50 -0.04 -11.79
C LYS A 113 1.33 0.90 -12.07
N VAL A 114 0.15 0.61 -11.54
CA VAL A 114 -1.04 1.44 -11.74
C VAL A 114 -0.92 2.70 -10.90
N THR A 115 -0.96 3.86 -11.56
CA THR A 115 -0.93 5.18 -10.90
C THR A 115 -2.19 6.01 -11.13
N GLU A 116 -3.07 5.55 -12.01
CA GLU A 116 -4.32 6.20 -12.38
C GLU A 116 -5.37 5.15 -12.73
N LEU A 117 -6.64 5.49 -12.51
CA LEU A 117 -7.81 4.71 -12.90
C LEU A 117 -8.80 5.65 -13.62
N PRO A 118 -9.65 5.13 -14.51
CA PRO A 118 -10.62 5.97 -15.23
C PRO A 118 -11.57 6.72 -14.29
N THR A 119 -11.94 6.07 -13.18
CA THR A 119 -12.69 6.68 -12.08
C THR A 119 -11.90 6.55 -10.79
N ALA A 120 -11.83 7.62 -10.00
CA ALA A 120 -11.23 7.56 -8.67
C ALA A 120 -12.03 6.57 -7.79
N PRO A 121 -11.38 5.58 -7.16
CA PRO A 121 -12.09 4.56 -6.40
C PRO A 121 -12.44 5.08 -5.00
N ASP A 122 -13.66 4.82 -4.57
CA ASP A 122 -14.10 5.01 -3.18
C ASP A 122 -13.61 3.86 -2.30
N ALA A 123 -13.52 2.66 -2.88
CA ALA A 123 -13.13 1.46 -2.17
C ALA A 123 -12.24 0.50 -2.98
N LEU A 124 -11.46 -0.31 -2.26
CA LEU A 124 -10.70 -1.42 -2.82
C LEU A 124 -11.24 -2.73 -2.25
N VAL A 125 -11.68 -3.64 -3.12
CA VAL A 125 -12.15 -4.97 -2.72
C VAL A 125 -11.43 -6.04 -3.53
N ALA A 126 -10.64 -6.91 -2.88
CA ALA A 126 -9.77 -7.82 -3.63
C ALA A 126 -9.52 -9.16 -2.93
N ASN A 127 -9.37 -10.22 -3.72
CA ASN A 127 -8.75 -11.48 -3.31
C ASN A 127 -7.29 -11.49 -3.75
N LEU A 128 -6.39 -10.95 -2.91
CA LEU A 128 -5.04 -10.65 -3.34
C LEU A 128 -4.15 -11.89 -3.41
N PRO A 129 -3.32 -12.03 -4.46
CA PRO A 129 -2.32 -13.08 -4.53
C PRO A 129 -1.32 -12.96 -3.38
N TYR A 130 -1.01 -14.10 -2.75
CA TYR A 130 -0.34 -14.12 -1.45
C TYR A 130 1.07 -13.53 -1.43
N ASN A 131 1.79 -13.66 -2.55
CA ASN A 131 3.16 -13.18 -2.69
C ASN A 131 3.29 -11.65 -2.88
N VAL A 132 2.20 -10.97 -3.27
CA VAL A 132 2.20 -9.53 -3.58
C VAL A 132 1.15 -8.73 -2.81
N ALA A 133 0.35 -9.38 -1.97
CA ALA A 133 -0.79 -8.75 -1.30
C ALA A 133 -0.45 -7.47 -0.52
N VAL A 134 0.55 -7.52 0.38
CA VAL A 134 0.91 -6.34 1.20
C VAL A 134 1.49 -5.20 0.35
N PRO A 135 2.46 -5.43 -0.56
CA PRO A 135 2.92 -4.39 -1.48
C PRO A 135 1.80 -3.74 -2.29
N VAL A 136 0.90 -4.53 -2.87
CA VAL A 136 -0.23 -4.02 -3.67
C VAL A 136 -1.19 -3.18 -2.82
N LEU A 137 -1.56 -3.68 -1.63
CA LEU A 137 -2.41 -2.94 -0.69
C LEU A 137 -1.82 -1.56 -0.35
N LEU A 138 -0.53 -1.53 0.03
CA LEU A 138 0.13 -0.28 0.43
C LEU A 138 0.35 0.67 -0.75
N HIS A 139 0.56 0.13 -1.96
CA HIS A 139 0.67 0.90 -3.19
C HIS A 139 -0.64 1.61 -3.53
N PHE A 140 -1.77 0.89 -3.51
CA PHE A 140 -3.07 1.50 -3.79
C PHE A 140 -3.49 2.52 -2.73
N LEU A 141 -3.23 2.24 -1.46
CA LEU A 141 -3.40 3.23 -0.38
C LEU A 141 -2.45 4.43 -0.55
N GLU A 142 -1.29 4.30 -1.17
CA GLU A 142 -0.43 5.46 -1.47
C GLU A 142 -0.96 6.29 -2.65
N VAL A 143 -1.33 5.62 -3.74
CA VAL A 143 -1.69 6.25 -5.02
C VAL A 143 -3.08 6.87 -5.00
N PHE A 144 -4.04 6.23 -4.33
CA PHE A 144 -5.45 6.64 -4.35
C PHE A 144 -5.90 7.19 -2.99
N PRO A 145 -5.73 8.51 -2.74
CA PRO A 145 -6.23 9.15 -1.52
C PRO A 145 -7.75 9.18 -1.42
N SER A 146 -8.46 8.92 -2.52
CA SER A 146 -9.93 8.79 -2.56
C SER A 146 -10.45 7.54 -1.83
N LEU A 147 -9.60 6.53 -1.60
CA LEU A 147 -10.00 5.31 -0.89
C LEU A 147 -10.42 5.64 0.54
N THR A 148 -11.66 5.28 0.87
CA THR A 148 -12.27 5.41 2.21
C THR A 148 -12.51 4.04 2.86
N SER A 149 -12.69 2.98 2.06
CA SER A 149 -12.88 1.61 2.56
C SER A 149 -11.99 0.63 1.79
N VAL A 150 -11.35 -0.29 2.50
CA VAL A 150 -10.61 -1.39 1.88
C VAL A 150 -11.02 -2.71 2.50
N LEU A 151 -11.38 -3.70 1.67
CA LEU A 151 -11.56 -5.08 2.08
C LEU A 151 -10.68 -6.00 1.25
N VAL A 152 -9.66 -6.61 1.86
CA VAL A 152 -8.79 -7.57 1.18
C VAL A 152 -8.90 -8.94 1.82
N MET A 153 -8.99 -9.95 0.96
CA MET A 153 -8.80 -11.34 1.33
C MET A 153 -7.34 -11.73 1.07
N VAL A 154 -6.69 -12.25 2.09
CA VAL A 154 -5.29 -12.70 2.07
C VAL A 154 -5.16 -13.99 2.88
N GLN A 155 -3.97 -14.60 2.89
CA GLN A 155 -3.68 -15.70 3.82
C GLN A 155 -3.96 -15.30 5.26
N LEU A 156 -4.49 -16.22 6.06
CA LEU A 156 -4.88 -15.92 7.45
C LEU A 156 -3.73 -15.31 8.27
N GLU A 157 -2.50 -15.81 8.14
CA GLU A 157 -1.35 -15.25 8.87
C GLU A 157 -1.00 -13.82 8.45
N VAL A 158 -1.26 -13.46 7.20
CA VAL A 158 -1.04 -12.11 6.66
C VAL A 158 -2.15 -11.19 7.18
N ALA A 159 -3.39 -11.67 7.20
CA ALA A 159 -4.53 -10.95 7.75
C ALA A 159 -4.33 -10.64 9.24
N GLU A 160 -3.95 -11.65 10.03
CA GLU A 160 -3.64 -11.52 11.45
C GLU A 160 -2.45 -10.58 11.69
N ARG A 161 -1.47 -10.54 10.78
CA ARG A 161 -0.35 -9.59 10.86
C ARG A 161 -0.79 -8.16 10.58
N LEU A 162 -1.59 -7.92 9.54
CA LEU A 162 -2.09 -6.57 9.21
C LEU A 162 -2.89 -5.98 10.38
N ALA A 163 -3.77 -6.78 10.98
CA ALA A 163 -4.62 -6.37 12.11
C ALA A 163 -3.94 -6.47 13.50
N ALA A 164 -2.67 -6.89 13.58
CA ALA A 164 -1.98 -7.03 14.87
C ALA A 164 -1.74 -5.66 15.53
N GLY A 165 -1.99 -5.56 16.84
CA GLY A 165 -1.61 -4.37 17.62
C GLY A 165 -0.20 -4.44 18.23
N PRO A 166 0.33 -3.31 18.73
CA PRO A 166 1.62 -3.25 19.42
C PRO A 166 1.73 -4.26 20.58
N GLY A 167 2.94 -4.77 20.81
CA GLY A 167 3.25 -5.76 21.83
C GLY A 167 2.92 -7.21 21.44
N SER A 168 2.17 -7.43 20.35
CA SER A 168 1.93 -8.77 19.82
C SER A 168 3.17 -9.35 19.11
N ARG A 169 3.37 -10.67 19.21
CA ARG A 169 4.39 -11.39 18.43
C ARG A 169 4.13 -11.32 16.92
N THR A 170 2.87 -11.18 16.50
CA THR A 170 2.47 -11.05 15.09
C THR A 170 2.73 -9.66 14.53
N TYR A 171 2.87 -8.64 15.39
CA TYR A 171 3.06 -7.24 15.01
C TYR A 171 4.38 -7.00 14.27
N GLY A 172 4.34 -6.18 13.24
CA GLY A 172 5.50 -5.87 12.41
C GLY A 172 5.26 -4.72 11.43
N VAL A 173 6.18 -4.58 10.46
CA VAL A 173 6.13 -3.53 9.43
C VAL A 173 4.77 -3.43 8.73
N PRO A 174 4.13 -4.53 8.25
CA PRO A 174 2.83 -4.43 7.59
C PRO A 174 1.73 -3.89 8.51
N SER A 175 1.79 -4.22 9.81
CA SER A 175 0.83 -3.77 10.81
C SER A 175 0.86 -2.26 10.93
N VAL A 176 2.05 -1.69 11.18
CA VAL A 176 2.23 -0.24 11.34
C VAL A 176 1.86 0.49 10.06
N LYS A 177 2.35 0.01 8.90
CA LYS A 177 2.12 0.68 7.62
C LYS A 177 0.65 0.68 7.22
N ALA A 178 -0.10 -0.39 7.47
CA ALA A 178 -1.53 -0.44 7.21
C ALA A 178 -2.31 0.44 8.20
N GLN A 179 -2.01 0.35 9.49
CA GLN A 179 -2.65 1.14 10.55
C GLN A 179 -2.36 2.65 10.43
N TRP A 180 -1.27 3.02 9.78
CA TRP A 180 -1.00 4.42 9.45
C TRP A 180 -2.05 5.01 8.50
N TYR A 181 -2.71 4.20 7.66
CA TYR A 181 -3.77 4.71 6.78
C TYR A 181 -5.14 4.78 7.47
N GLY A 182 -5.39 3.96 8.49
CA GLY A 182 -6.67 3.92 9.20
C GLY A 182 -6.86 2.68 10.09
N ASP A 183 -8.09 2.45 10.53
CA ASP A 183 -8.42 1.39 11.48
C ASP A 183 -8.47 0.03 10.79
N VAL A 184 -7.57 -0.88 11.17
CA VAL A 184 -7.44 -2.21 10.57
C VAL A 184 -8.10 -3.27 11.45
N THR A 185 -9.06 -4.02 10.90
CA THR A 185 -9.78 -5.07 11.61
C THR A 185 -9.78 -6.39 10.85
N LEU A 186 -9.77 -7.51 11.58
CA LEU A 186 -10.01 -8.83 11.01
C LEU A 186 -11.53 -9.01 10.85
N ALA A 187 -12.04 -8.78 9.64
CA ALA A 187 -13.47 -8.79 9.33
C ALA A 187 -14.07 -10.21 9.26
N GLY A 188 -13.24 -11.23 9.04
CA GLY A 188 -13.72 -12.61 8.97
C GLY A 188 -12.64 -13.62 8.59
N ARG A 189 -13.02 -14.90 8.59
CA ARG A 189 -12.21 -16.02 8.13
C ARG A 189 -12.97 -16.79 7.06
N ILE A 190 -12.28 -17.15 5.99
CA ILE A 190 -12.84 -17.88 4.85
C ILE A 190 -12.10 -19.21 4.73
N GLY A 191 -12.84 -20.32 4.83
CA GLY A 191 -12.27 -21.66 4.80
C GLY A 191 -11.75 -22.02 3.40
N LYS A 192 -10.62 -22.72 3.31
CA LYS A 192 -9.96 -23.07 2.04
C LYS A 192 -10.80 -23.85 1.01
N ASN A 193 -11.89 -24.50 1.43
CA ASN A 193 -12.70 -25.36 0.56
C ASN A 193 -13.62 -24.59 -0.40
N VAL A 194 -13.76 -23.28 -0.22
CA VAL A 194 -14.53 -22.40 -1.11
C VAL A 194 -13.70 -21.88 -2.28
N PHE A 195 -12.50 -22.42 -2.49
CA PHE A 195 -11.59 -22.05 -3.56
C PHE A 195 -11.29 -23.21 -4.50
N TRP A 196 -10.98 -22.88 -5.75
CA TRP A 196 -10.38 -23.79 -6.71
C TRP A 196 -9.17 -23.15 -7.41
N PRO A 197 -8.01 -23.82 -7.44
CA PRO A 197 -7.63 -24.90 -6.54
C PRO A 197 -7.71 -24.46 -5.08
N ALA A 198 -7.88 -25.41 -4.15
CA ALA A 198 -7.90 -25.08 -2.73
C ALA A 198 -6.49 -24.68 -2.26
N PRO A 199 -6.32 -23.57 -1.53
CA PRO A 199 -5.06 -23.22 -0.92
C PRO A 199 -4.71 -24.17 0.24
N ASN A 200 -3.45 -24.12 0.69
CA ASN A 200 -2.99 -24.98 1.80
C ASN A 200 -3.56 -24.54 3.16
N ILE A 201 -3.85 -23.25 3.31
CA ILE A 201 -4.29 -22.61 4.54
C ILE A 201 -5.56 -21.80 4.29
N ASP A 202 -6.26 -21.47 5.36
CA ASP A 202 -7.44 -20.60 5.30
C ASP A 202 -7.05 -19.15 4.98
N SER A 203 -8.04 -18.40 4.52
CA SER A 203 -7.93 -16.98 4.22
C SER A 203 -8.56 -16.13 5.33
N GLY A 204 -8.03 -14.93 5.53
CA GLY A 204 -8.61 -13.91 6.40
C GLY A 204 -9.08 -12.71 5.57
N LEU A 205 -10.21 -12.14 5.96
CA LEU A 205 -10.69 -10.86 5.46
C LEU A 205 -10.17 -9.75 6.39
N VAL A 206 -9.48 -8.77 5.81
CA VAL A 206 -9.03 -7.57 6.51
C VAL A 206 -9.83 -6.40 5.97
N HIS A 207 -10.50 -5.69 6.88
CA HIS A 207 -11.15 -4.42 6.58
C HIS A 207 -10.29 -3.27 7.11
N ILE A 208 -10.12 -2.23 6.31
CA ILE A 208 -9.49 -0.97 6.71
C ILE A 208 -10.50 0.15 6.49
N ASP A 209 -10.89 0.81 7.57
CA ASP A 209 -11.59 2.08 7.53
C ASP A 209 -10.53 3.19 7.39
N VAL A 210 -10.46 3.81 6.21
CA VAL A 210 -9.37 4.70 5.86
C VAL A 210 -9.65 6.10 6.37
N THR A 211 -9.18 6.37 7.58
CA THR A 211 -9.45 7.63 8.29
C THR A 211 -8.53 8.78 7.88
N ARG A 212 -7.36 8.48 7.29
CA ARG A 212 -6.39 9.51 6.87
C ARG A 212 -6.50 9.79 5.38
N THR A 213 -7.33 10.73 4.98
CA THR A 213 -7.54 11.11 3.56
C THR A 213 -6.58 12.19 3.06
N HIS A 214 -6.09 13.07 3.94
CA HIS A 214 -5.01 14.01 3.63
C HIS A 214 -3.66 13.46 4.07
N ARG A 215 -2.75 13.21 3.12
CA ARG A 215 -1.48 12.50 3.34
C ARG A 215 -0.34 13.35 2.78
N ASP A 216 0.56 13.84 3.62
CA ASP A 216 1.84 14.40 3.17
C ASP A 216 2.76 13.25 2.71
N PRO A 217 3.15 13.17 1.41
CA PRO A 217 4.04 12.14 0.91
C PRO A 217 5.39 12.12 1.65
N ASP A 218 5.88 13.28 2.10
CA ASP A 218 7.15 13.37 2.79
C ASP A 218 7.05 12.84 4.22
N GLN A 219 5.97 13.16 4.93
CA GLN A 219 5.68 12.60 6.25
C GLN A 219 5.59 11.07 6.18
N ARG A 220 4.89 10.54 5.18
CA ARG A 220 4.77 9.10 4.96
C ARG A 220 6.13 8.46 4.73
N ARG A 221 6.94 8.99 3.79
CA ARG A 221 8.28 8.45 3.49
C ARG A 221 9.18 8.42 4.73
N ARG A 222 9.18 9.51 5.51
CA ARG A 222 9.94 9.58 6.77
C ARG A 222 9.48 8.52 7.77
N LEU A 223 8.17 8.43 8.03
CA LEU A 223 7.63 7.44 8.96
C LEU A 223 7.96 6.01 8.52
N PHE A 224 7.75 5.69 7.24
CA PHE A 224 7.96 4.35 6.72
C PHE A 224 9.45 3.96 6.82
N SER A 225 10.37 4.91 6.60
CA SER A 225 11.81 4.67 6.78
C SER A 225 12.18 4.32 8.23
N VAL A 226 11.59 4.99 9.22
CA VAL A 226 11.80 4.71 10.64
C VAL A 226 11.26 3.34 11.01
N VAL A 227 10.05 3.02 10.53
CA VAL A 227 9.41 1.72 10.75
C VAL A 227 10.29 0.61 10.20
N ASP A 228 10.75 0.72 8.96
CA ASP A 228 11.62 -0.28 8.34
C ASP A 228 12.92 -0.46 9.13
N ALA A 229 13.54 0.63 9.58
CA ALA A 229 14.75 0.58 10.41
C ALA A 229 14.50 -0.06 11.79
N ALA A 230 13.38 0.26 12.45
CA ALA A 230 13.04 -0.26 13.77
C ALA A 230 12.83 -1.78 13.76
N PHE A 231 12.28 -2.34 12.67
CA PHE A 231 12.00 -3.77 12.53
C PHE A 231 13.11 -4.56 11.83
N ALA A 232 14.12 -3.90 11.25
CA ALA A 232 15.27 -4.58 10.62
C ALA A 232 16.01 -5.52 11.58
N GLN A 233 16.01 -5.22 12.88
CA GLN A 233 16.67 -6.02 13.93
C GLN A 233 15.74 -6.29 15.12
N ARG A 234 14.65 -7.03 14.89
CA ARG A 234 13.54 -7.26 15.87
C ARG A 234 13.94 -7.58 17.32
N ARG A 235 15.08 -8.24 17.54
CA ARG A 235 15.54 -8.64 18.90
C ARG A 235 16.32 -7.54 19.64
N LYS A 236 16.70 -6.46 18.96
CA LYS A 236 17.47 -5.36 19.56
C LYS A 236 16.56 -4.26 20.09
N THR A 237 17.07 -3.48 21.03
CA THR A 237 16.45 -2.23 21.47
C THR A 237 16.44 -1.21 20.34
N LEU A 238 15.53 -0.24 20.40
CA LEU A 238 15.38 0.81 19.38
C LEU A 238 16.66 1.64 19.23
N ARG A 239 17.37 1.93 20.32
CA ARG A 239 18.67 2.61 20.24
C ARG A 239 19.64 1.91 19.28
N ALA A 240 19.68 0.57 19.32
CA ALA A 240 20.57 -0.21 18.48
C ALA A 240 19.99 -0.45 17.08
N ALA A 241 18.67 -0.67 16.96
CA ALA A 241 18.02 -0.89 15.68
C ALA A 241 18.04 0.36 14.78
N LEU A 242 17.85 1.55 15.39
CA LEU A 242 17.81 2.83 14.68
C LEU A 242 19.18 3.49 14.51
N ALA A 243 20.27 2.88 14.97
CA ALA A 243 21.59 3.49 14.94
C ALA A 243 21.99 3.89 13.51
N THR A 244 21.77 3.03 12.51
CA THR A 244 22.07 3.36 11.10
C THR A 244 21.16 4.47 10.57
N TRP A 245 19.86 4.42 10.89
CA TRP A 245 18.89 5.43 10.45
C TRP A 245 19.19 6.81 11.03
N ALA A 246 19.58 6.88 12.31
CA ALA A 246 19.87 8.13 12.99
C ALA A 246 21.31 8.65 12.80
N GLY A 247 22.18 7.92 12.11
CA GLY A 247 23.61 8.28 11.99
C GLY A 247 24.45 8.00 13.25
N GLY A 248 23.95 7.16 14.17
CA GLY A 248 24.68 6.67 15.33
C GLY A 248 23.77 6.31 16.52
N PRO A 249 24.22 5.43 17.44
CA PRO A 249 23.41 5.02 18.59
C PRO A 249 23.19 6.15 19.62
N GLN A 250 24.05 7.17 19.66
CA GLN A 250 23.85 8.37 20.50
C GLN A 250 22.73 9.23 19.93
N ARG A 251 22.77 9.53 18.62
CA ARG A 251 21.72 10.29 17.95
C ARG A 251 20.37 9.58 18.00
N ALA A 252 20.36 8.25 17.81
CA ALA A 252 19.15 7.44 17.98
C ALA A 252 18.55 7.61 19.38
N GLU A 253 19.37 7.60 20.44
CA GLU A 253 18.91 7.81 21.81
C GLU A 253 18.34 9.22 22.03
N GLU A 254 18.98 10.26 21.50
CA GLU A 254 18.48 11.64 21.57
C GLU A 254 17.12 11.79 20.89
N LEU A 255 16.96 11.23 19.69
CA LEU A 255 15.68 11.25 18.94
C LEU A 255 14.58 10.47 19.66
N LEU A 256 14.90 9.29 20.22
CA LEU A 256 13.96 8.49 21.00
C LEU A 256 13.47 9.27 22.24
N ARG A 257 14.38 9.89 22.98
CA ARG A 257 14.03 10.72 24.14
C ARG A 257 13.21 11.94 23.75
N ALA A 258 13.56 12.62 22.66
CA ALA A 258 12.79 13.75 22.13
C ALA A 258 11.36 13.34 21.72
N ALA A 259 11.17 12.11 21.24
CA ALA A 259 9.87 11.54 20.93
C ALA A 259 9.10 10.98 22.15
N GLY A 260 9.70 11.04 23.35
CA GLY A 260 9.11 10.50 24.58
C GLY A 260 9.18 8.97 24.70
N ILE A 261 10.14 8.33 24.03
CA ILE A 261 10.27 6.87 23.96
C ILE A 261 11.51 6.43 24.74
N ASP A 262 11.38 5.40 25.60
CA ASP A 262 12.53 4.81 26.29
C ASP A 262 13.47 4.14 25.25
N PRO A 263 14.75 4.52 25.16
CA PRO A 263 15.72 3.93 24.22
C PRO A 263 15.90 2.41 24.35
N LYS A 264 15.54 1.83 25.49
CA LYS A 264 15.58 0.38 25.74
C LYS A 264 14.36 -0.38 25.18
N THR A 265 13.31 0.34 24.78
CA THR A 265 12.11 -0.24 24.15
C THR A 265 12.48 -0.96 22.85
N ARG A 266 11.71 -1.98 22.46
CA ARG A 266 11.84 -2.65 21.15
C ARG A 266 10.78 -2.13 20.18
N GLY A 267 11.08 -2.15 18.88
CA GLY A 267 10.16 -1.60 17.86
C GLY A 267 8.76 -2.23 17.87
N GLU A 268 8.64 -3.49 18.28
CA GLU A 268 7.34 -4.17 18.38
C GLU A 268 6.40 -3.62 19.46
N ALA A 269 6.89 -2.79 20.39
CA ALA A 269 6.07 -2.15 21.42
C ALA A 269 5.49 -0.79 20.99
N LEU A 270 5.92 -0.24 19.85
CA LEU A 270 5.52 1.10 19.40
C LEU A 270 4.23 1.06 18.58
N GLY A 271 3.32 1.99 18.88
CA GLY A 271 2.16 2.29 18.04
C GLY A 271 2.48 3.27 16.91
N VAL A 272 1.49 3.52 16.05
CA VAL A 272 1.61 4.47 14.93
C VAL A 272 2.02 5.86 15.42
N ASP A 273 1.36 6.36 16.47
CA ASP A 273 1.64 7.70 17.04
C ASP A 273 3.08 7.82 17.58
N ASP A 274 3.66 6.74 18.11
CA ASP A 274 5.06 6.74 18.56
C ASP A 274 6.01 6.88 17.38
N PHE A 275 5.74 6.16 16.29
CA PHE A 275 6.50 6.28 15.05
C PHE A 275 6.36 7.66 14.40
N GLU A 276 5.19 8.29 14.50
CA GLU A 276 4.98 9.67 14.03
C GLU A 276 5.81 10.68 14.81
N ARG A 277 5.79 10.61 16.16
CA ARG A 277 6.62 11.48 17.00
C ARG A 277 8.11 11.27 16.71
N LEU A 278 8.54 10.03 16.50
CA LEU A 278 9.93 9.71 16.19
C LEU A 278 10.37 10.23 14.80
N ALA A 279 9.52 10.07 13.78
CA ALA A 279 9.78 10.60 12.45
C ALA A 279 9.83 12.14 12.45
N ALA A 280 8.94 12.80 13.21
CA ALA A 280 8.94 14.24 13.38
C ALA A 280 10.21 14.75 14.08
N ALA A 281 10.69 14.04 15.12
CA ALA A 281 11.94 14.36 15.81
C ALA A 281 13.15 14.26 14.87
N GLY A 282 13.20 13.23 14.02
CA GLY A 282 14.22 13.10 12.97
C GLY A 282 14.22 14.27 11.99
N ALA A 283 13.04 14.67 11.49
CA ALA A 283 12.92 15.78 10.54
C ALA A 283 13.33 17.14 11.14
N ALA A 284 12.98 17.40 12.40
CA ALA A 284 13.35 18.64 13.09
C ALA A 284 14.87 18.76 13.29
N SER A 285 15.54 17.63 13.57
CA SER A 285 16.99 17.53 13.66
C SER A 285 17.69 17.97 12.38
N GLU A 286 17.26 17.43 11.25
CA GLU A 286 17.88 17.67 9.94
C GLU A 286 17.79 19.15 9.58
N ARG A 287 16.63 19.78 9.76
CA ARG A 287 16.45 21.22 9.52
C ARG A 287 17.35 22.09 10.41
N GLY A 288 17.51 21.73 11.68
CA GLY A 288 18.41 22.43 12.60
C GLY A 288 19.88 22.33 12.18
N ALA A 289 20.32 21.15 11.72
CA ALA A 289 21.67 20.94 11.22
C ALA A 289 21.93 21.70 9.90
N THR A 290 20.98 21.72 8.97
CA THR A 290 21.08 22.47 7.72
C THR A 290 21.15 23.98 7.97
N SER A 291 20.33 24.50 8.89
CA SER A 291 20.35 25.93 9.26
C SER A 291 21.66 26.34 9.94
N MET A 292 22.25 25.49 10.78
CA MET A 292 23.54 25.75 11.43
C MET A 292 24.70 25.72 10.42
N ASN A 293 24.71 24.78 9.48
CA ASN A 293 25.73 24.73 8.43
C ASN A 293 25.62 25.92 7.46
N ALA A 294 24.41 26.37 7.12
CA ALA A 294 24.22 27.56 6.29
C ALA A 294 24.70 28.84 6.99
N ALA A 295 24.43 28.97 8.30
CA ALA A 295 24.91 30.10 9.10
C ALA A 295 26.45 30.10 9.24
N ALA A 296 27.07 28.93 9.45
CA ALA A 296 28.52 28.80 9.54
C ALA A 296 29.24 29.10 8.21
N GLY A 297 28.65 28.72 7.07
CA GLY A 297 29.18 29.03 5.74
C GLY A 297 29.11 30.53 5.37
N ALA A 298 28.08 31.25 5.84
CA ALA A 298 27.95 32.69 5.61
C ALA A 298 28.96 33.52 6.42
N THR A 299 29.40 33.05 7.59
CA THR A 299 30.39 33.75 8.43
C THR A 299 31.84 33.62 7.95
N SER A 300 32.15 32.70 7.02
CA SER A 300 33.52 32.52 6.48
C SER A 300 33.78 33.27 5.17
N GLY A 301 32.81 34.04 4.67
CA GLY A 301 32.89 34.74 3.39
C GLY A 301 32.81 36.27 3.50
N ASN A 302 33.53 36.91 4.43
CA ASN A 302 33.80 38.36 4.31
C ASN A 302 35.01 38.82 5.15
N THR A 303 36.22 38.63 4.61
CA THR A 303 37.39 39.43 4.97
C THR A 303 38.12 39.80 3.69
N LEU A 304 37.62 40.84 3.03
CA LEU A 304 38.37 41.64 2.05
C LEU A 304 38.75 42.94 2.77
N THR A 305 40.03 43.06 3.07
CA THR A 305 40.68 44.32 3.45
C THR A 305 40.72 45.25 2.23
N PRO A 306 40.44 46.57 2.38
CA PRO A 306 40.73 47.54 1.34
C PRO A 306 42.19 47.98 1.49
N ASP A 307 43.02 47.73 0.47
CA ASP A 307 44.32 48.40 0.33
C ASP A 307 44.22 49.49 -0.73
N ASP A 308 44.89 50.58 -0.39
CA ASP A 308 44.83 51.92 -0.96
C ASP A 308 45.32 52.07 -2.41
N GLU A 309 44.86 53.17 -2.99
CA GLU A 309 45.28 53.77 -4.25
C GLU A 309 46.80 53.88 -4.41
N ASP A 310 47.32 53.45 -5.56
CA ASP A 310 48.33 54.25 -6.27
C ASP A 310 48.32 53.93 -7.77
N THR A 311 48.14 54.96 -8.58
CA THR A 311 48.43 55.00 -10.04
C THR A 311 49.39 56.18 -10.22
N PRO A 312 50.16 56.33 -11.32
CA PRO A 312 50.30 55.48 -12.51
C PRO A 312 51.76 55.32 -13.00
N GLU A 313 52.01 54.49 -14.00
CA GLU A 313 52.86 54.88 -15.15
C GLU A 313 52.77 53.85 -16.28
N ASN A 314 52.50 54.36 -17.49
CA ASN A 314 52.65 53.67 -18.77
C ASN A 314 53.88 54.29 -19.44
N PRO A 315 54.74 53.50 -20.09
CA PRO A 315 54.79 53.67 -21.54
C PRO A 315 55.00 52.37 -22.34
N GLN A 316 54.13 52.21 -23.34
CA GLN A 316 54.39 51.97 -24.76
C GLN A 316 55.46 50.96 -25.22
N GLU A 317 55.05 50.24 -26.29
CA GLU A 317 55.86 49.63 -27.35
C GLU A 317 56.68 48.39 -26.95
N SER A 318 56.79 47.31 -27.71
CA SER A 318 56.50 47.04 -29.12
C SER A 318 56.59 45.52 -29.37
N ALA A 319 55.81 45.05 -30.35
CA ALA A 319 56.07 43.99 -31.33
C ALA A 319 56.85 42.70 -30.96
N GLN A 320 56.27 41.53 -31.26
CA GLN A 320 56.73 40.65 -32.35
C GLN A 320 55.86 39.39 -32.51
N SER A 321 55.41 39.21 -33.76
CA SER A 321 55.08 37.97 -34.49
C SER A 321 53.94 37.07 -34.03
#